data_AF-A0A8T4Z725-F1
#
_entry.id   AF-A0A8T4Z725-F1
#
_cell.length_a   1.000
_cell.length_b   1.000
_cell.length_c   1.000
_cell.angle_alpha   90.00
_cell.angle_beta   90.00
_cell.angle_gamma   90.00
#
_symmetry.space_group_name_H-M   'P 1'
#
loop_
_entity.id
_entity.type
_entity.pdbx_description
1 polymer ?
#
loop_
_entity_poly.entity_id
_entity_poly.type
_entity_poly.pdbx_seq_one_letter_code
_entity_poly.pdbx_strand_id
1 'polypeptide(L)'
;MYVDSLEIPDDIKKDILELTNMVFNSIKRLGEALKALVEGSKEVLKLADSVERAEEAIDEFRVGLIARVLKWGEGARRISVLLMLKEAIENLEAAADGTENVADIIRVIVAG
;
A
#
# COMPACT_ATOMS: atom_id res chain seq x y z
N MET A 1 -16.37 -1.07 20.60
CA MET A 1 -15.66 -0.94 19.31
C MET A 1 -16.22 0.33 18.66
N TYR A 2 -15.40 1.36 18.45
CA TYR A 2 -15.86 2.75 18.19
C TYR A 2 -16.37 3.05 16.77
N VAL A 3 -16.53 2.01 15.94
CA VAL A 3 -17.00 2.14 14.55
C VAL A 3 -18.04 1.05 14.33
N ASP A 4 -19.29 1.44 14.11
CA ASP A 4 -20.26 0.52 13.52
C ASP A 4 -19.97 0.44 12.01
N SER A 5 -19.27 -0.62 11.61
CA SER A 5 -18.85 -0.84 10.21
C SER A 5 -20.01 -0.90 9.21
N LEU A 6 -21.25 -1.03 9.70
CA LEU A 6 -22.47 -1.03 8.89
C LEU A 6 -22.76 0.32 8.22
N GLU A 7 -22.22 1.44 8.74
CA GLU A 7 -22.45 2.78 8.16
C GLU A 7 -21.46 3.13 7.03
N ILE A 8 -20.37 2.37 6.87
CA ILE A 8 -19.37 2.62 5.82
C ILE A 8 -19.92 2.07 4.48
N PRO A 9 -19.86 2.86 3.39
CA PRO A 9 -20.23 2.41 2.06
C PRO A 9 -19.44 1.19 1.60
N ASP A 10 -20.10 0.25 0.95
CA ASP A 10 -19.48 -1.02 0.55
C ASP A 10 -18.40 -0.85 -0.54
N ASP A 11 -18.48 0.20 -1.36
CA ASP A 11 -17.42 0.59 -2.30
C ASP A 11 -16.15 1.02 -1.56
N ILE A 12 -16.26 1.86 -0.52
CA ILE A 12 -15.11 2.24 0.32
C ILE A 12 -14.50 1.00 1.00
N LYS A 13 -15.32 0.09 1.52
CA LYS A 13 -14.81 -1.17 2.12
C LYS A 13 -14.05 -2.02 1.10
N LYS A 14 -14.60 -2.15 -0.11
CA LYS A 14 -13.95 -2.89 -1.21
C LYS A 14 -12.63 -2.25 -1.60
N ASP A 15 -12.57 -0.92 -1.66
CA ASP A 15 -11.34 -0.22 -1.99
C ASP A 15 -10.27 -0.36 -0.91
N ILE A 16 -10.64 -0.34 0.38
CA ILE A 16 -9.70 -0.60 1.48
C ILE A 16 -9.16 -2.04 1.40
N LEU A 17 -10.03 -3.00 1.08
CA LEU A 17 -9.61 -4.39 0.86
C LEU A 17 -8.66 -4.49 -0.35
N GLU A 18 -8.95 -3.78 -1.44
CA GLU A 18 -8.09 -3.74 -2.61
C GLU A 18 -6.72 -3.14 -2.30
N LEU A 19 -6.67 -1.98 -1.62
CA LEU A 19 -5.43 -1.38 -1.14
C LEU A 19 -4.62 -2.38 -0.29
N THR A 20 -5.29 -3.09 0.62
CA THR A 20 -4.65 -4.12 1.45
C THR A 20 -4.05 -5.25 0.60
N ASN A 21 -4.76 -5.70 -0.44
CA ASN A 21 -4.27 -6.72 -1.36
C ASN A 21 -3.07 -6.22 -2.19
N MET A 22 -3.10 -4.96 -2.63
CA MET A 22 -1.99 -4.33 -3.35
C MET A 22 -0.72 -4.28 -2.49
N VAL A 23 -0.83 -3.81 -1.24
CA VAL A 23 0.27 -3.80 -0.27
C VAL A 23 0.82 -5.21 -0.04
N PHE A 24 -0.05 -6.19 0.17
CA PHE A 24 0.36 -7.59 0.33
C PHE A 24 1.11 -8.14 -0.89
N ASN A 25 0.68 -7.76 -2.10
CA ASN A 25 1.37 -8.13 -3.32
C ASN A 25 2.73 -7.43 -3.46
N SER A 26 2.87 -6.17 -3.01
CA SER A 26 4.18 -5.49 -2.96
C SER A 26 5.15 -6.23 -2.03
N ILE A 27 4.69 -6.63 -0.83
CA ILE A 27 5.49 -7.41 0.12
C ILE A 27 5.95 -8.74 -0.50
N LYS A 28 5.09 -9.42 -1.27
CA LYS A 28 5.49 -10.66 -1.97
C LYS A 28 6.58 -10.41 -3.02
N ARG A 29 6.43 -9.36 -3.84
CA ARG A 29 7.44 -8.97 -4.83
C ARG A 29 8.78 -8.65 -4.18
N LEU A 30 8.76 -7.96 -3.04
CA LEU A 30 9.98 -7.72 -2.25
C LEU A 30 10.61 -9.05 -1.79
N GLY A 31 9.80 -10.00 -1.31
CA GLY A 31 10.29 -11.33 -0.94
C GLY A 31 10.98 -12.06 -2.11
N GLU A 32 10.45 -11.93 -3.32
CA GLU A 32 11.06 -12.47 -4.54
C GLU A 32 12.38 -11.76 -4.88
N ALA A 33 12.43 -10.42 -4.77
CA ALA A 33 13.65 -9.64 -4.99
C ALA A 33 14.76 -10.00 -4.00
N LEU A 34 14.41 -10.13 -2.70
CA LEU A 34 15.34 -10.56 -1.65
C LEU A 34 15.88 -11.97 -1.91
N LYS A 35 15.01 -12.90 -2.30
CA LYS A 35 15.42 -14.25 -2.64
C LYS A 35 16.39 -14.26 -3.82
N ALA A 36 16.05 -13.53 -4.89
CA ALA A 36 16.90 -13.39 -6.06
C ALA A 36 18.27 -12.79 -5.69
N LEU A 37 18.32 -11.82 -4.76
CA LEU A 37 19.56 -11.21 -4.29
C LEU A 37 20.45 -12.24 -3.59
N VAL A 38 19.88 -13.01 -2.65
CA VAL A 38 20.62 -14.05 -1.91
C VAL A 38 21.12 -15.15 -2.84
N GLU A 39 20.36 -15.49 -3.87
CA GLU A 39 20.73 -16.51 -4.86
C GLU A 39 21.69 -16.00 -5.95
N GLY A 40 22.04 -14.71 -5.96
CA GLY A 40 22.92 -14.11 -6.98
C GLY A 40 22.29 -14.09 -8.39
N SER A 41 20.97 -14.00 -8.47
CA SER A 41 20.23 -13.99 -9.74
C SER A 41 20.50 -12.71 -10.55
N LYS A 42 20.45 -12.81 -11.88
CA LYS A 42 20.52 -11.65 -12.78
C LYS A 42 19.22 -10.84 -12.84
N GLU A 43 18.11 -11.40 -12.33
CA GLU A 43 16.80 -10.76 -12.37
C GLU A 43 16.55 -9.81 -11.18
N VAL A 44 17.52 -9.65 -10.26
CA VAL A 44 17.33 -8.89 -9.01
C VAL A 44 16.87 -7.46 -9.27
N LEU A 45 17.52 -6.74 -10.19
CA LEU A 45 17.16 -5.35 -10.51
C LEU A 45 15.73 -5.25 -11.06
N LYS A 46 15.36 -6.16 -11.96
CA LYS A 46 14.00 -6.19 -12.54
C LYS A 46 12.93 -6.48 -11.48
N LEU A 47 13.24 -7.33 -10.49
CA LEU A 47 12.34 -7.64 -9.38
C LEU A 47 12.22 -6.44 -8.44
N ALA A 48 13.32 -5.75 -8.14
CA ALA A 48 13.32 -4.51 -7.36
C ALA A 48 12.49 -3.40 -8.05
N ASP A 49 12.69 -3.17 -9.36
CA ASP A 49 11.86 -2.23 -10.14
C ASP A 49 10.37 -2.64 -10.17
N SER A 50 10.07 -3.92 -9.95
CA SER A 50 8.68 -4.38 -9.86
C SER A 50 8.02 -4.04 -8.52
N VAL A 51 8.81 -3.82 -7.47
CA VAL A 51 8.35 -3.33 -6.17
C VAL A 51 8.04 -1.83 -6.28
N GLU A 52 8.94 -1.05 -6.89
CA GLU A 52 8.73 0.39 -7.18
C GLU A 52 7.42 0.62 -7.96
N ARG A 53 7.22 -0.08 -9.08
CA ARG A 53 5.94 0.00 -9.83
C ARG A 53 4.72 -0.42 -9.03
N ALA A 54 4.87 -1.27 -8.02
CA ALA A 54 3.76 -1.69 -7.17
C ALA A 54 3.43 -0.60 -6.13
N GLU A 55 4.46 0.04 -5.57
CA GLU A 55 4.34 1.20 -4.69
C GLU A 55 3.67 2.37 -5.44
N GLU A 56 4.16 2.76 -6.62
CA GLU A 56 3.58 3.86 -7.42
C GLU A 56 2.06 3.67 -7.67
N ALA A 57 1.65 2.42 -7.93
CA ALA A 57 0.24 2.08 -8.13
C ALA A 57 -0.59 2.15 -6.84
N ILE A 58 -0.01 1.75 -5.70
CA ILE A 58 -0.61 1.90 -4.36
C ILE A 58 -0.82 3.38 -4.07
N ASP A 59 0.15 4.20 -4.41
CA ASP A 59 0.15 5.63 -4.17
C ASP A 59 -0.95 6.35 -4.97
N GLU A 60 -1.05 6.06 -6.26
CA GLU A 60 -2.13 6.56 -7.12
C GLU A 60 -3.51 6.12 -6.61
N PHE A 61 -3.65 4.84 -6.23
CA PHE A 61 -4.91 4.30 -5.73
C PHE A 61 -5.33 4.96 -4.40
N ARG A 62 -4.37 5.16 -3.48
CA ARG A 62 -4.58 5.80 -2.18
C ARG A 62 -5.20 7.18 -2.33
N VAL A 63 -4.67 8.03 -3.23
CA VAL A 63 -5.17 9.40 -3.43
C VAL A 63 -6.67 9.39 -3.75
N GLY A 64 -7.08 8.50 -4.65
CA GLY A 64 -8.49 8.34 -5.01
C GLY A 64 -9.36 7.84 -3.84
N LEU A 65 -8.87 6.89 -3.06
CA LEU A 65 -9.57 6.35 -1.91
C LEU A 65 -9.73 7.39 -0.79
N ILE A 66 -8.68 8.14 -0.45
CA ILE A 66 -8.75 9.22 0.55
C ILE A 66 -9.81 10.25 0.14
N ALA A 67 -9.85 10.66 -1.13
CA ALA A 67 -10.87 11.60 -1.61
C ALA A 67 -12.30 11.08 -1.41
N ARG A 68 -12.55 9.78 -1.66
CA ARG A 68 -13.85 9.15 -1.42
C ARG A 68 -14.21 9.09 0.07
N VAL A 69 -13.25 8.71 0.93
CA VAL A 69 -13.43 8.66 2.39
C VAL A 69 -13.75 10.03 2.97
N LEU A 70 -13.05 11.08 2.54
CA LEU A 70 -13.29 12.45 2.98
C LEU A 70 -14.71 12.92 2.59
N LYS A 71 -15.09 12.71 1.32
CA LYS A 71 -16.42 13.08 0.81
C LYS A 71 -17.54 12.37 1.58
N TRP A 72 -17.39 11.08 1.85
CA TRP A 72 -18.37 10.32 2.63
C TRP A 72 -18.44 10.82 4.07
N GLY A 73 -17.30 10.97 4.76
CA GLY A 73 -17.29 11.32 6.17
C GLY A 73 -17.79 12.75 6.45
N GLU A 74 -17.59 13.68 5.52
CA GLU A 74 -18.22 15.02 5.55
C GLU A 74 -19.75 14.90 5.51
N GLY A 75 -20.29 14.14 4.55
CA GLY A 75 -21.74 13.93 4.41
C GLY A 75 -22.37 13.17 5.58
N ALA A 76 -21.67 12.15 6.11
CA ALA A 76 -22.13 11.34 7.23
C ALA A 76 -22.02 12.06 8.59
N ARG A 77 -21.24 13.16 8.68
CA ARG A 77 -20.91 13.87 9.92
C ARG A 77 -20.30 12.95 11.00
N ARG A 78 -19.42 12.04 10.56
CA ARG A 78 -18.75 11.02 11.41
C ARG A 78 -17.24 11.25 11.45
N ILE A 79 -16.80 12.36 12.04
CA ILE A 79 -15.38 12.75 12.02
C ILE A 79 -14.44 11.73 12.67
N SER A 80 -14.87 11.05 13.74
CA SER A 80 -14.08 10.02 14.40
C SER A 80 -13.84 8.82 13.48
N VAL A 81 -14.87 8.35 12.77
CA VAL A 81 -14.76 7.22 11.83
C VAL A 81 -13.92 7.62 10.62
N LEU A 82 -14.12 8.83 10.09
CA LEU A 82 -13.31 9.39 9.00
C LEU A 82 -11.82 9.40 9.36
N LEU A 83 -11.48 9.87 10.56
CA LEU A 83 -10.07 9.94 10.99
C LEU A 83 -9.47 8.53 11.10
N MET A 84 -10.18 7.59 11.70
CA MET A 84 -9.73 6.20 11.83
C MET A 84 -9.52 5.53 10.46
N LEU A 85 -10.41 5.76 9.49
CA LEU A 85 -10.26 5.21 8.14
C LEU A 85 -9.08 5.84 7.41
N LYS A 86 -8.91 7.17 7.51
CA LYS A 86 -7.74 7.85 6.95
C LYS A 86 -6.46 7.26 7.52
N GLU A 87 -6.34 7.16 8.85
CA GLU A 87 -5.14 6.60 9.49
C GLU A 87 -4.87 5.15 9.07
N ALA A 88 -5.92 4.32 8.94
CA ALA A 88 -5.75 2.97 8.44
C ALA A 88 -5.21 2.92 7.00
N ILE A 89 -5.69 3.81 6.12
CA ILE A 89 -5.22 3.93 4.73
C ILE A 89 -3.76 4.41 4.68
N GLU A 90 -3.40 5.43 5.45
CA GLU A 90 -2.01 5.91 5.50
C GLU A 90 -1.06 4.86 6.08
N ASN A 91 -1.49 4.08 7.09
CA ASN A 91 -0.67 2.99 7.62
C ASN A 91 -0.42 1.88 6.59
N LEU A 92 -1.36 1.66 5.64
CA LEU A 92 -1.19 0.71 4.54
C LEU A 92 -0.18 1.21 3.51
N GLU A 93 -0.22 2.50 3.16
CA GLU A 93 0.81 3.07 2.27
C GLU A 93 2.17 3.11 2.94
N ALA A 94 2.29 3.50 4.21
CA ALA A 94 3.57 3.49 4.91
C ALA A 94 4.22 2.08 4.93
N ALA A 95 3.40 1.02 4.93
CA ALA A 95 3.89 -0.34 4.77
C ALA A 95 4.37 -0.64 3.34
N ALA A 96 3.72 -0.10 2.31
CA ALA A 96 4.16 -0.20 0.93
C ALA A 96 5.45 0.59 0.67
N ASP A 97 5.55 1.82 1.16
CA ASP A 97 6.77 2.65 1.16
C ASP A 97 7.95 1.87 1.76
N GLY A 98 7.70 1.19 2.88
CA GLY A 98 8.70 0.32 3.50
C GLY A 98 9.25 -0.75 2.55
N THR A 99 8.43 -1.24 1.60
CA THR A 99 8.88 -2.22 0.60
C THR A 99 9.75 -1.61 -0.48
N GLU A 100 9.40 -0.42 -0.97
CA GLU A 100 10.20 0.33 -1.96
C GLU A 100 11.56 0.72 -1.37
N ASN A 101 11.58 1.28 -0.16
CA ASN A 101 12.82 1.62 0.55
C ASN A 101 13.80 0.44 0.64
N VAL A 102 13.30 -0.78 0.87
CA VAL A 102 14.16 -1.98 0.87
C VAL A 102 14.58 -2.36 -0.55
N ALA A 103 13.69 -2.25 -1.54
CA ALA A 103 14.04 -2.48 -2.94
C ALA A 103 15.16 -1.53 -3.42
N ASP A 104 15.18 -0.29 -2.98
CA ASP A 104 16.25 0.67 -3.26
C ASP A 104 17.59 0.24 -2.71
N ILE A 105 17.61 -0.25 -1.48
CA ILE A 105 18.82 -0.80 -0.87
C ILE A 105 19.31 -2.01 -1.69
N ILE A 106 18.40 -2.88 -2.16
CA ILE A 106 18.75 -3.99 -3.05
C ILE A 106 19.40 -3.47 -4.34
N ARG A 107 18.83 -2.43 -4.98
CA ARG A 107 19.39 -1.81 -6.20
C ARG A 107 20.81 -1.29 -5.95
N VAL A 108 21.03 -0.62 -4.82
CA VAL A 108 22.36 -0.10 -4.41
C VAL A 108 23.37 -1.23 -4.19
N ILE A 109 22.97 -2.33 -3.54
CA ILE A 109 23.86 -3.50 -3.32
C ILE A 109 24.32 -4.13 -4.64
N VAL A 110 23.44 -4.22 -5.63
CA VAL A 110 23.76 -4.84 -6.92
C VAL A 110 24.59 -3.92 -7.81
N ALA A 111 24.41 -2.61 -7.70
CA ALA A 111 25.15 -1.62 -8.49
C ALA A 111 26.55 -1.32 -7.94
N GLY A 112 26.81 -1.63 -6.66
CA GLY A 112 28.11 -1.50 -5.99
C GLY A 112 29.02 -2.70 -6.20
#